data_AF-A0A6I2GHN7-F1
#
_entry.id   AF-A0A6I2GHN7-F1
#
_cell.length_a   1.000
_cell.length_b   1.000
_cell.length_c   1.000
_cell.angle_alpha   90.00
_cell.angle_beta   90.00
_cell.angle_gamma   90.00
#
_symmetry.space_group_name_H-M   'P 1'
#
loop_
_entity.id
_entity.type
_entity.pdbx_description
1 polymer ?
#
loop_
_entity_poly.entity_id
_entity_poly.type
_entity_poly.pdbx_seq_one_letter_code
_entity_poly.pdbx_strand_id
1 'polypeptide(L)'
;MNIIYALLSGNILVMLLNLGKKDAFIPAINKGAQGSLGAIMNTAAAVGFGSVARAVPGFQVLTDAIMNIPGSPLISLSIAVNVLAGATGSASGGMGIALEALGAKYMELAQQTGIAPAAFHRVASLSSGGLDTLPHNGAVLTLLNNTGMSHKDSYVDIMVTSLIMPVVATIVAIALASMGIY
;
A
#
# COMPACT_ATOMS: atom_id res chain seq x y z
N MET A 1 11.50 16.55 6.92
CA MET A 1 10.46 17.59 6.83
C MET A 1 9.12 16.92 7.11
N ASN A 2 8.32 17.40 8.05
CA ASN A 2 7.03 16.77 8.36
C ASN A 2 6.05 16.99 7.18
N ILE A 3 5.44 15.91 6.70
CA ILE A 3 4.55 15.92 5.53
C ILE A 3 3.36 16.88 5.71
N ILE A 4 2.90 17.07 6.95
CA ILE A 4 1.81 17.99 7.29
C ILE A 4 2.19 19.43 6.94
N TYR A 5 3.40 19.87 7.33
CA TYR A 5 3.86 21.22 7.02
C TYR A 5 4.10 21.43 5.52
N ALA A 6 4.59 20.39 4.82
CA ALA A 6 4.78 20.44 3.38
C ALA A 6 3.44 20.60 2.63
N LEU A 7 2.42 19.82 2.99
CA LEU A 7 1.09 19.91 2.36
C LEU A 7 0.39 21.23 2.71
N LEU A 8 0.45 21.67 3.96
CA LEU A 8 -0.15 22.94 4.39
C LEU A 8 0.49 24.14 3.69
N SER A 9 1.82 24.19 3.63
CA SER A 9 2.52 25.27 2.92
C SER A 9 2.22 25.27 1.42
N GLY A 10 2.13 24.09 0.79
CA GLY A 10 1.69 23.96 -0.60
C GLY A 10 0.27 24.50 -0.83
N ASN A 11 -0.69 24.14 0.02
CA ASN A 11 -2.06 24.64 -0.05
C ASN A 11 -2.12 26.17 0.12
N ILE A 12 -1.41 26.71 1.12
CA ILE A 12 -1.32 28.16 1.36
C ILE A 12 -0.70 28.86 0.15
N LEU A 13 0.39 28.33 -0.40
CA LEU A 13 1.06 28.89 -1.57
C LEU A 13 0.11 28.94 -2.78
N VAL A 14 -0.63 27.86 -3.05
CA VAL A 14 -1.63 27.82 -4.12
C VAL A 14 -2.72 28.88 -3.92
N MET A 15 -3.20 29.07 -2.69
CA MET A 15 -4.17 30.12 -2.37
C MET A 15 -3.61 31.53 -2.57
N LEU A 16 -2.35 31.78 -2.17
CA LEU A 16 -1.66 33.06 -2.36
C LEU A 16 -1.41 33.38 -3.85
N LEU A 17 -1.06 32.37 -4.66
CA LEU A 17 -0.88 32.54 -6.09
C LEU A 17 -2.20 32.75 -6.85
N ASN A 18 -3.33 32.36 -6.27
CA ASN A 18 -4.66 32.40 -6.90
C ASN A 18 -5.64 33.34 -6.17
N LEU A 19 -5.15 34.43 -5.58
CA LEU A 19 -5.98 35.41 -4.85
C LEU A 19 -7.11 36.03 -5.68
N GLY A 20 -7.08 35.94 -7.02
CA GLY A 20 -8.19 36.34 -7.89
C GLY A 20 -9.37 35.37 -7.93
N LYS A 21 -9.24 34.16 -7.36
CA LYS A 21 -10.25 33.09 -7.37
C LYS A 21 -10.77 32.75 -5.96
N LYS A 22 -10.89 33.74 -5.08
CA LYS A 22 -11.23 33.54 -3.66
C LYS A 22 -12.53 32.73 -3.46
N ASP A 23 -13.52 32.98 -4.31
CA ASP A 23 -14.82 32.30 -4.27
C ASP A 23 -14.71 30.79 -4.53
N ALA A 24 -13.64 30.33 -5.17
CA ALA A 24 -13.37 28.92 -5.43
C ALA A 24 -12.66 28.20 -4.25
N PHE A 25 -12.15 28.93 -3.25
CA PHE A 25 -11.37 28.34 -2.17
C PHE A 25 -12.22 27.45 -1.26
N ILE A 26 -13.36 27.96 -0.75
CA ILE A 26 -14.25 27.20 0.12
C ILE A 26 -14.80 25.95 -0.59
N PRO A 27 -15.30 26.03 -1.84
CA PRO A 27 -15.69 24.84 -2.60
C PRO A 27 -14.56 23.81 -2.77
N ALA A 28 -13.34 24.26 -3.06
CA ALA A 28 -12.20 23.37 -3.24
C ALA A 28 -11.82 22.65 -1.93
N ILE A 29 -11.80 23.37 -0.81
CA ILE A 29 -11.57 22.80 0.52
C ILE A 29 -12.65 21.78 0.86
N ASN A 30 -13.93 22.11 0.65
CA ASN A 30 -15.05 21.21 0.92
C ASN A 30 -14.98 19.94 0.07
N LYS A 31 -14.61 20.06 -1.21
CA LYS A 31 -14.41 18.92 -2.11
C LYS A 31 -13.23 18.04 -1.66
N GLY A 32 -12.13 18.67 -1.24
CA GLY A 32 -10.98 17.97 -0.66
C GLY A 32 -11.34 17.20 0.62
N ALA A 33 -12.11 17.84 1.52
CA ALA A 33 -12.60 17.21 2.75
C ALA A 33 -13.47 15.99 2.45
N GLN A 34 -14.41 16.10 1.51
CA GLN A 34 -15.23 14.96 1.07
C GLN A 34 -14.39 13.86 0.43
N GLY A 35 -13.43 14.21 -0.43
CA GLY A 35 -12.51 13.24 -1.05
C GLY A 35 -11.60 12.51 -0.05
N SER A 36 -11.28 13.16 1.09
CA SER A 36 -10.41 12.59 2.12
C SER A 36 -11.08 11.48 2.95
N LEU A 37 -12.42 11.45 2.98
CA LEU A 37 -13.18 10.49 3.80
C LEU A 37 -12.83 9.05 3.46
N GLY A 38 -12.67 8.72 2.18
CA GLY A 38 -12.30 7.36 1.76
C GLY A 38 -10.93 6.93 2.30
N ALA A 39 -9.93 7.82 2.25
CA ALA A 39 -8.60 7.53 2.78
C ALA A 39 -8.60 7.34 4.31
N ILE A 40 -9.37 8.17 5.02
CA ILE A 40 -9.53 8.06 6.49
C ILE A 40 -10.21 6.73 6.85
N MET A 41 -11.30 6.38 6.16
CA MET A 41 -12.03 5.12 6.41
C MET A 41 -11.16 3.90 6.14
N ASN A 42 -10.37 3.90 5.07
CA ASN A 42 -9.43 2.82 4.77
C ASN A 42 -8.38 2.64 5.88
N THR A 43 -7.83 3.76 6.37
CA THR A 43 -6.85 3.73 7.47
C THR A 43 -7.50 3.21 8.75
N ALA A 44 -8.69 3.71 9.10
CA ALA A 44 -9.43 3.26 10.28
C ALA A 44 -9.80 1.77 10.21
N ALA A 45 -10.23 1.28 9.04
CA ALA A 45 -10.52 -0.13 8.82
C ALA A 45 -9.26 -1.00 8.94
N ALA A 46 -8.12 -0.55 8.40
CA ALA A 46 -6.85 -1.26 8.53
C ALA A 46 -6.40 -1.35 10.00
N VAL A 47 -6.49 -0.25 10.75
CA VAL A 47 -6.17 -0.21 12.19
C VAL A 47 -7.10 -1.13 12.99
N GLY A 48 -8.41 -1.07 12.72
CA GLY A 48 -9.41 -1.93 13.35
C GLY A 48 -9.16 -3.41 13.07
N PHE A 49 -8.96 -3.77 11.80
CA PHE A 49 -8.66 -5.13 11.39
C PHE A 49 -7.36 -5.63 12.03
N GLY A 50 -6.27 -4.85 11.94
CA GLY A 50 -4.97 -5.22 12.50
C GLY A 50 -5.01 -5.39 14.03
N SER A 51 -5.85 -4.61 14.72
CA SER A 51 -6.07 -4.76 16.16
C SER A 51 -6.80 -6.06 16.52
N VAL A 52 -7.86 -6.40 15.78
CA VAL A 52 -8.60 -7.66 15.98
C VAL A 52 -7.75 -8.87 15.57
N ALA A 53 -7.05 -8.78 14.44
CA ALA A 53 -6.15 -9.83 13.97
C ALA A 53 -5.08 -10.14 15.00
N ARG A 54 -4.43 -9.13 15.60
CA ARG A 54 -3.43 -9.34 16.65
C ARG A 54 -3.99 -9.97 17.93
N ALA A 55 -5.30 -9.83 18.20
CA ALA A 55 -5.93 -10.36 19.40
C ALA A 55 -6.31 -11.84 19.29
N VAL A 56 -6.39 -12.42 18.08
CA VAL A 56 -6.77 -13.82 17.92
C VAL A 56 -5.56 -14.77 18.03
N PRO A 57 -5.69 -15.94 18.67
CA PRO A 57 -4.58 -16.88 18.84
C PRO A 57 -3.92 -17.35 17.53
N GLY A 58 -4.71 -17.44 16.45
CA GLY A 58 -4.22 -17.84 15.13
C GLY A 58 -3.21 -16.87 14.52
N PHE A 59 -3.13 -15.63 15.01
CA PHE A 59 -2.20 -14.63 14.49
C PHE A 59 -0.75 -14.94 14.85
N GLN A 60 -0.50 -15.57 16.00
CA GLN A 60 0.84 -16.01 16.35
C GLN A 60 1.31 -17.11 15.38
N VAL A 61 0.44 -18.06 15.05
CA VAL A 61 0.72 -19.13 14.07
C VAL A 61 1.04 -18.54 12.70
N LEU A 62 0.26 -17.54 12.25
CA LEU A 62 0.52 -16.85 10.99
C LEU A 62 1.85 -16.10 11.02
N THR A 63 2.14 -15.40 12.12
CA THR A 63 3.39 -14.67 12.31
C THR A 63 4.56 -15.64 12.27
N ASP A 64 4.51 -16.75 12.99
CA ASP A 64 5.56 -17.76 13.01
C ASP A 64 5.76 -18.39 11.63
N ALA A 65 4.67 -18.66 10.88
CA ALA A 65 4.76 -19.17 9.52
C ALA A 65 5.45 -18.19 8.57
N ILE A 66 5.13 -16.89 8.66
CA ILE A 66 5.75 -15.83 7.85
C ILE A 66 7.21 -15.59 8.24
N MET A 67 7.52 -15.62 9.54
CA MET A 67 8.87 -15.36 10.05
C MET A 67 9.83 -16.54 9.82
N ASN A 68 9.31 -17.76 9.65
CA ASN A 68 10.10 -18.94 9.29
C ASN A 68 10.34 -19.07 7.78
N ILE A 69 9.86 -18.13 6.96
CA ILE A 69 10.18 -18.14 5.53
C ILE A 69 11.70 -17.97 5.36
N PRO A 70 12.39 -18.91 4.70
CA PRO A 70 13.83 -18.84 4.55
C PRO A 70 14.23 -17.63 3.68
N GLY A 71 15.32 -16.97 4.06
CA GLY A 71 15.91 -15.87 3.31
C GLY A 71 15.84 -14.51 4.01
N SER A 72 15.76 -13.44 3.23
CA SER A 72 15.72 -12.07 3.76
C SER A 72 14.34 -11.74 4.37
N PRO A 73 14.28 -11.01 5.50
CA PRO A 73 13.02 -10.45 6.04
C PRO A 73 12.22 -9.61 5.03
N LEU A 74 12.87 -9.11 3.97
CA LEU A 74 12.19 -8.41 2.87
C LEU A 74 11.32 -9.35 2.03
N ILE A 75 11.68 -10.62 1.91
CA ILE A 75 10.91 -11.63 1.19
C ILE A 75 9.62 -11.94 1.96
N SER A 76 9.74 -12.21 3.27
CA SER A 76 8.57 -12.48 4.10
C SER A 76 7.62 -11.28 4.17
N LEU A 77 8.16 -10.06 4.26
CA LEU A 77 7.36 -8.83 4.17
C LEU A 77 6.63 -8.74 2.83
N SER A 78 7.33 -8.99 1.73
CA SER A 78 6.76 -8.90 0.39
C SER A 78 5.60 -9.87 0.19
N ILE A 79 5.75 -11.10 0.66
CA ILE A 79 4.69 -12.11 0.60
C ILE A 79 3.51 -11.69 1.46
N ALA A 80 3.75 -11.26 2.71
CA ALA A 80 2.68 -10.83 3.60
C ALA A 80 1.86 -9.66 3.02
N VAL A 81 2.53 -8.65 2.46
CA VAL A 81 1.87 -7.51 1.83
C VAL A 81 1.09 -7.92 0.58
N ASN A 82 1.69 -8.72 -0.31
CA ASN A 82 1.01 -9.20 -1.51
C ASN A 82 -0.25 -10.02 -1.18
N VAL A 83 -0.15 -10.96 -0.24
CA VAL A 83 -1.30 -11.81 0.13
C VAL A 83 -2.45 -10.97 0.68
N LEU A 84 -2.17 -9.99 1.53
CA LEU A 84 -3.22 -9.12 2.06
C LEU A 84 -3.75 -8.11 1.03
N ALA A 85 -2.88 -7.60 0.16
CA ALA A 85 -3.29 -6.75 -0.96
C ALA A 85 -4.23 -7.52 -1.91
N GLY A 86 -3.93 -8.78 -2.20
CA GLY A 86 -4.79 -9.65 -3.01
C GLY A 86 -6.08 -10.04 -2.31
N ALA A 87 -6.03 -10.40 -1.03
CA ALA A 87 -7.24 -10.71 -0.26
C ALA A 87 -8.21 -9.51 -0.19
N THR A 88 -7.68 -8.30 -0.08
CA THR A 88 -8.48 -7.07 -0.02
C THR A 88 -8.83 -6.49 -1.39
N GLY A 89 -8.12 -6.87 -2.45
CA GLY A 89 -8.22 -6.23 -3.76
C GLY A 89 -7.85 -4.74 -3.71
N SER A 90 -6.92 -4.35 -2.84
CA SER A 90 -6.49 -2.97 -2.64
C SER A 90 -5.04 -2.88 -2.18
N ALA A 91 -4.18 -2.22 -2.96
CA ALA A 91 -2.77 -2.03 -2.62
C ALA A 91 -2.59 -1.32 -1.27
N SER A 92 -3.16 -0.12 -1.14
CA SER A 92 -3.02 0.68 0.10
C SER A 92 -3.70 0.02 1.30
N GLY A 93 -4.82 -0.68 1.08
CA GLY A 93 -5.53 -1.39 2.14
C GLY A 93 -4.72 -2.57 2.67
N GLY A 94 -4.27 -3.45 1.78
CA GLY A 94 -3.46 -4.61 2.13
C GLY A 94 -2.13 -4.26 2.78
N MET A 95 -1.41 -3.27 2.24
CA MET A 95 -0.19 -2.75 2.86
C MET A 95 -0.45 -2.20 4.26
N GLY A 96 -1.51 -1.40 4.42
CA GLY A 96 -1.90 -0.84 5.72
C GLY A 96 -2.19 -1.92 6.76
N ILE A 97 -2.97 -2.94 6.39
CA ILE A 97 -3.26 -4.06 7.29
C ILE A 97 -1.98 -4.84 7.65
N ALA A 98 -1.14 -5.15 6.65
CA ALA A 98 0.09 -5.91 6.88
C ALA A 98 1.03 -5.17 7.83
N LEU A 99 1.22 -3.86 7.63
CA LEU A 99 2.11 -3.06 8.47
C LEU A 99 1.52 -2.77 9.85
N GLU A 100 0.21 -2.63 9.99
CA GLU A 100 -0.43 -2.52 11.30
C GLU A 100 -0.24 -3.81 12.12
N ALA A 101 -0.38 -4.96 11.45
CA ALA A 101 -0.32 -6.26 12.09
C ALA A 101 1.13 -6.70 12.41
N LEU A 102 2.06 -6.52 11.47
CA LEU A 102 3.41 -7.08 11.50
C LEU A 102 4.53 -6.03 11.53
N GLY A 103 4.22 -4.74 11.35
CA GLY A 103 5.24 -3.69 11.18
C GLY A 103 6.20 -3.58 12.37
N ALA A 104 5.72 -3.75 13.60
CA ALA A 104 6.57 -3.76 14.79
C ALA A 104 7.62 -4.89 14.75
N LYS A 105 7.22 -6.09 14.29
CA LYS A 105 8.14 -7.23 14.13
C LYS A 105 9.16 -6.99 13.03
N TYR A 106 8.76 -6.40 11.91
CA TYR A 106 9.70 -6.03 10.86
C TYR A 106 10.67 -4.91 11.27
N MET A 107 10.24 -3.98 12.14
CA MET A 107 11.14 -2.98 12.72
C MET A 107 12.16 -3.59 13.68
N GLU A 108 11.77 -4.59 14.47
CA GLU A 108 12.67 -5.37 15.30
C GLU A 108 13.71 -6.11 14.43
N LEU A 109 13.25 -6.76 13.35
CA LEU A 109 14.13 -7.42 12.37
C LEU A 109 15.05 -6.43 11.65
N ALA A 110 14.58 -5.23 11.32
CA ALA A 110 15.40 -4.19 10.71
C ALA A 110 16.59 -3.82 11.63
N GLN A 111 16.34 -3.69 12.93
CA GLN A 111 17.38 -3.41 13.92
C GLN A 111 18.36 -4.58 14.09
N GLN A 112 17.85 -5.83 14.08
CA GLN A 112 18.69 -7.02 14.24
C GLN A 112 19.55 -7.34 12.99
N THR A 113 19.00 -7.13 11.81
CA THR A 113 19.66 -7.44 10.52
C THR A 113 20.49 -6.28 9.97
N GLY A 114 20.32 -5.08 10.51
CA GLY A 114 20.98 -3.86 10.01
C GLY A 114 20.38 -3.32 8.70
N ILE A 115 19.30 -3.92 8.18
CA ILE A 115 18.61 -3.44 6.98
C ILE A 115 17.84 -2.16 7.34
N ALA A 116 18.03 -1.10 6.55
CA ALA A 116 17.36 0.18 6.79
C ALA A 116 15.82 0.06 6.72
N PRO A 117 15.06 0.67 7.65
CA PRO A 117 13.59 0.71 7.59
C PRO A 117 13.03 1.24 6.26
N ALA A 118 13.77 2.15 5.59
CA ALA A 118 13.41 2.64 4.27
C ALA A 118 13.41 1.54 3.19
N ALA A 119 14.26 0.51 3.31
CA ALA A 119 14.25 -0.64 2.42
C ALA A 119 12.98 -1.50 2.64
N PHE A 120 12.60 -1.75 3.90
CA PHE A 120 11.33 -2.41 4.22
C PHE A 120 10.14 -1.66 3.64
N HIS A 121 10.09 -0.33 3.82
CA HIS A 121 9.00 0.48 3.29
C HIS A 121 8.92 0.42 1.76
N ARG A 122 10.05 0.54 1.06
CA ARG A 122 10.10 0.41 -0.42
C ARG A 122 9.62 -0.95 -0.90
N VAL A 123 10.09 -2.03 -0.28
CA VAL A 123 9.65 -3.39 -0.63
C VAL A 123 8.16 -3.57 -0.34
N ALA A 124 7.65 -3.09 0.79
CA ALA A 124 6.22 -3.13 1.09
C ALA A 124 5.40 -2.34 0.07
N SER A 125 5.83 -1.12 -0.31
CA SER A 125 5.16 -0.32 -1.33
C SER A 125 5.13 -1.01 -2.69
N LEU A 126 6.26 -1.57 -3.15
CA LEU A 126 6.32 -2.30 -4.42
C LEU A 126 5.45 -3.56 -4.38
N SER A 127 5.51 -4.30 -3.28
CA SER A 127 4.71 -5.52 -3.08
C SER A 127 3.22 -5.26 -3.02
N SER A 128 2.81 -4.06 -2.59
CA SER A 128 1.40 -3.71 -2.49
C SER A 128 0.68 -3.69 -3.84
N GLY A 129 1.42 -3.42 -4.93
CA GLY A 129 0.88 -3.39 -6.28
C GLY A 129 0.97 -4.71 -7.04
N GLY A 130 1.31 -5.82 -6.39
CA GLY A 130 1.36 -7.12 -7.07
C GLY A 130 -0.02 -7.76 -7.17
N LEU A 131 -0.46 -8.45 -6.13
CA LEU A 131 -1.73 -9.17 -6.15
C LEU A 131 -2.97 -8.27 -5.97
N ASP A 132 -2.85 -6.95 -5.84
CA ASP A 132 -4.01 -6.10 -5.59
C ASP A 132 -4.97 -6.05 -6.78
N THR A 133 -4.50 -6.20 -8.02
CA THR A 133 -5.32 -6.09 -9.24
C THR A 133 -5.96 -7.41 -9.69
N LEU A 134 -6.33 -8.27 -8.74
CA LEU A 134 -7.12 -9.48 -9.00
C LEU A 134 -8.54 -9.13 -9.49
N PRO A 135 -9.33 -10.09 -10.01
CA PRO A 135 -10.59 -9.78 -10.72
C PRO A 135 -11.65 -9.05 -9.89
N HIS A 136 -11.57 -9.14 -8.55
CA HIS A 136 -12.45 -8.44 -7.60
C HIS A 136 -11.98 -7.04 -7.20
N ASN A 137 -10.84 -6.57 -7.73
CA ASN A 137 -10.31 -5.24 -7.46
C ASN A 137 -11.25 -4.14 -7.99
N GLY A 138 -11.65 -3.22 -7.10
CA GLY A 138 -12.62 -2.17 -7.44
C GLY A 138 -12.16 -1.23 -8.57
N ALA A 139 -10.86 -0.96 -8.70
CA ALA A 139 -10.31 -0.14 -9.78
C ALA A 139 -10.36 -0.87 -11.12
N VAL A 140 -10.11 -2.19 -11.15
CA VAL A 140 -10.28 -3.04 -12.34
C VAL A 140 -11.75 -3.07 -12.77
N LEU A 141 -12.68 -3.29 -11.84
CA LEU A 141 -14.12 -3.26 -12.16
C LEU A 141 -14.54 -1.89 -12.72
N THR A 142 -14.07 -0.80 -12.13
CA THR A 142 -14.38 0.56 -12.59
C THR A 142 -13.82 0.83 -13.98
N LEU A 143 -12.58 0.39 -14.25
CA LEU A 143 -11.94 0.52 -15.55
C LEU A 143 -12.74 -0.20 -16.64
N LEU A 144 -13.10 -1.47 -16.39
CA LEU A 144 -13.88 -2.28 -17.33
C LEU A 144 -15.26 -1.67 -17.59
N ASN A 145 -15.93 -1.20 -16.54
CA ASN A 145 -17.23 -0.55 -16.67
C ASN A 145 -17.15 0.76 -17.47
N ASN A 146 -16.13 1.59 -17.22
CA ASN A 146 -15.96 2.87 -17.92
C ASN A 146 -15.55 2.69 -19.39
N THR A 147 -14.87 1.59 -19.72
CA THR A 147 -14.41 1.29 -21.08
C THR A 147 -15.38 0.39 -21.86
N GLY A 148 -16.41 -0.15 -21.20
CA GLY A 148 -17.37 -1.08 -21.81
C GLY A 148 -16.77 -2.45 -22.16
N MET A 149 -15.62 -2.80 -21.58
CA MET A 149 -14.93 -4.07 -21.81
C MET A 149 -15.29 -5.10 -20.74
N SER A 150 -15.18 -6.39 -21.05
CA SER A 150 -15.32 -7.46 -20.05
C SER A 150 -13.96 -7.92 -19.52
N HIS A 151 -13.94 -8.63 -18.38
CA HIS A 151 -12.71 -9.27 -17.90
C HIS A 151 -12.10 -10.19 -18.97
N LYS A 152 -12.92 -10.85 -19.79
CA LYS A 152 -12.40 -11.74 -20.83
C LYS A 152 -11.60 -11.00 -21.90
N ASP A 153 -11.96 -9.73 -22.17
CA ASP A 153 -11.38 -8.96 -23.25
C ASP A 153 -10.05 -8.30 -22.85
N SER A 154 -9.93 -7.88 -21.59
CA SER A 154 -8.82 -6.99 -21.18
C SER A 154 -8.08 -7.41 -19.91
N TYR A 155 -8.58 -8.41 -19.18
CA TYR A 155 -7.95 -8.79 -17.91
C TYR A 155 -6.53 -9.35 -18.10
N VAL A 156 -6.23 -9.97 -19.25
CA VAL A 156 -4.87 -10.45 -19.52
C VAL A 156 -3.88 -9.28 -19.61
N ASP A 157 -4.24 -8.21 -20.32
CA ASP A 157 -3.39 -7.02 -20.42
C ASP A 157 -3.21 -6.32 -19.06
N ILE A 158 -4.31 -6.24 -18.29
CA ILE A 158 -4.28 -5.72 -16.92
C ILE A 158 -3.36 -6.59 -16.06
N MET A 159 -3.55 -7.91 -16.05
CA MET A 159 -2.73 -8.83 -15.27
C MET A 159 -1.24 -8.71 -15.61
N VAL A 160 -0.88 -8.60 -16.89
CA VAL A 160 0.53 -8.46 -17.29
C VAL A 160 1.11 -7.14 -16.76
N THR A 161 0.38 -6.04 -16.94
CA THR A 161 0.90 -4.69 -16.64
C THR A 161 0.82 -4.32 -15.16
N SER A 162 -0.21 -4.77 -14.45
CA SER A 162 -0.51 -4.35 -13.08
C SER A 162 -0.35 -5.44 -12.03
N LEU A 163 -0.13 -6.70 -12.41
CA LEU A 163 0.16 -7.78 -11.45
C LEU A 163 1.55 -8.37 -11.68
N ILE A 164 1.85 -8.82 -12.90
CA ILE A 164 3.11 -9.49 -13.20
C ILE A 164 4.29 -8.51 -13.11
N MET A 165 4.19 -7.35 -13.77
CA MET A 165 5.27 -6.36 -13.76
C MET A 165 5.64 -5.86 -12.36
N PRO A 166 4.69 -5.51 -11.47
CA PRO A 166 5.02 -5.15 -10.09
C PRO A 166 5.63 -6.28 -9.26
N VAL A 167 5.17 -7.52 -9.45
CA VAL A 167 5.77 -8.70 -8.80
C VAL A 167 7.22 -8.87 -9.25
N VAL A 168 7.49 -8.79 -10.55
CA VAL A 168 8.86 -8.87 -11.10
C VAL A 168 9.72 -7.72 -10.56
N ALA A 169 9.21 -6.49 -10.56
CA ALA A 169 9.92 -5.33 -10.02
C ALA A 169 10.26 -5.51 -8.53
N THR A 170 9.36 -6.11 -7.76
CA THR A 170 9.57 -6.43 -6.34
C THR A 170 10.67 -7.47 -6.16
N ILE A 171 10.70 -8.53 -6.97
CA ILE A 171 11.76 -9.54 -6.94
C ILE A 171 13.12 -8.90 -7.22
N VAL A 172 13.21 -8.04 -8.25
CA VAL A 172 14.44 -7.32 -8.58
C VAL A 172 14.86 -6.38 -7.45
N ALA A 173 13.92 -5.64 -6.85
CA ALA A 173 14.21 -4.75 -5.73
C ALA A 173 14.74 -5.50 -4.50
N ILE A 174 14.18 -6.68 -4.20
CA ILE A 174 14.67 -7.54 -3.10
C ILE A 174 16.07 -8.07 -3.42
N ALA A 175 16.34 -8.47 -4.66
CA ALA A 175 17.67 -8.93 -5.08
C ALA A 175 18.72 -7.81 -5.00
N LEU A 176 18.37 -6.58 -5.38
CA LEU A 176 19.26 -5.43 -5.23
C LEU A 176 19.48 -5.09 -3.74
N ALA A 177 18.43 -5.13 -2.93
CA ALA A 177 18.51 -4.89 -1.50
C ALA A 177 19.38 -5.94 -0.79
N SER A 178 19.35 -7.21 -1.22
CA SER A 178 20.23 -8.25 -0.67
C SER A 178 21.70 -8.07 -1.06
N MET A 179 21.98 -7.33 -2.15
CA MET A 179 23.33 -6.88 -2.53
C MET A 179 23.73 -5.56 -1.86
N GLY A 180 22.89 -5.00 -0.98
CA GLY A 180 23.15 -3.74 -0.27
C GLY A 180 22.86 -2.47 -1.08
N ILE A 181 22.20 -2.59 -2.23
CA ILE A 181 21.80 -1.48 -3.09
C ILE A 181 20.34 -1.12 -2.76
N TYR A 182 20.12 0.06 -2.19
CA TYR A 182 18.83 0.45 -1.62
C TYR A 182 18.18 1.68 -2.25
#